data_AF-L8M540-F1
#
_entry.id   AF-L8M540-F1
#
_cell.length_a   1.000
_cell.length_b   1.000
_cell.length_c   1.000
_cell.angle_alpha   90.00
_cell.angle_beta   90.00
_cell.angle_gamma   90.00
#
_symmetry.space_group_name_H-M   'P 1'
#
loop_
_entity.id
_entity.type
_entity.pdbx_description
1 polymer ?
#
loop_
_entity_poly.entity_id
_entity_poly.type
_entity_poly.pdbx_seq_one_letter_code
_entity_poly.pdbx_strand_id
1 'polypeptide(L)'
;MRTSQQANIEEELKKVVTEVEENTKETLVEVVETEVLDSHISQILALRNEFPVSNYEILSSNISLNRQIPQEIKKQIGAFQNKLRAVIERGALEIENFKYKSYEEALAKEHLTYNERNQATNLLEADKKINISFQSLKVATELFLELNKRIQEKIEDCRKSQNARLERDLVLANAILVYELSDFLISYLNSLKLEGIDGIKEVQRYINEKLSQIERKQQQLKARAESPEIIDEDVKQQVLSDIDRRNEAIQIVREEWSKYESSIEELKDSIGASKKQIPTLTLIRDNAESQIDILEITAIMQVIKNNVNALDSAIQNLKQVKLVSLTPDRITRLLNIYSD
;
A
#
# COMPACT_ATOMS: atom_id res chain seq x y z
N MET A 1 -42.62 -5.32 9.12
CA MET A 1 -42.48 -5.96 7.79
C MET A 1 -41.52 -5.21 6.86
N ARG A 2 -41.56 -3.86 6.75
CA ARG A 2 -40.56 -3.10 5.98
C ARG A 2 -39.12 -3.15 6.54
N THR A 3 -38.97 -3.22 7.86
CA THR A 3 -37.67 -3.32 8.55
C THR A 3 -36.91 -4.62 8.28
N SER A 4 -37.62 -5.75 8.12
CA SER A 4 -36.97 -7.04 7.82
C SER A 4 -36.51 -7.16 6.38
N GLN A 5 -37.19 -6.51 5.43
CA GLN A 5 -36.75 -6.47 4.03
C GLN A 5 -35.57 -5.53 3.82
N GLN A 6 -35.53 -4.36 4.48
CA GLN A 6 -34.38 -3.46 4.45
C GLN A 6 -33.13 -4.10 5.06
N ALA A 7 -33.27 -4.76 6.22
CA ALA A 7 -32.14 -5.46 6.84
C ALA A 7 -31.58 -6.59 5.94
N ASN A 8 -32.44 -7.33 5.24
CA ASN A 8 -32.00 -8.41 4.35
C ASN A 8 -31.28 -7.87 3.10
N ILE A 9 -31.73 -6.73 2.56
CA ILE A 9 -31.07 -6.06 1.43
C ILE A 9 -29.71 -5.48 1.84
N GLU A 10 -29.61 -4.88 3.04
CA GLU A 10 -28.34 -4.40 3.59
C GLU A 10 -27.34 -5.54 3.82
N GLU A 11 -27.82 -6.71 4.27
CA GLU A 11 -26.98 -7.89 4.48
C GLU A 11 -26.50 -8.49 3.14
N GLU A 12 -27.36 -8.57 2.12
CA GLU A 12 -26.98 -9.00 0.78
C GLU A 12 -26.00 -8.03 0.12
N LEU A 13 -26.22 -6.71 0.24
CA LEU A 13 -25.28 -5.70 -0.24
C LEU A 13 -23.92 -5.81 0.44
N LYS A 14 -23.87 -6.04 1.75
CA LYS A 14 -22.61 -6.28 2.48
C LYS A 14 -21.89 -7.51 1.94
N LYS A 15 -22.60 -8.62 1.69
CA LYS A 15 -22.00 -9.84 1.13
C LYS A 15 -21.39 -9.60 -0.25
N VAL A 16 -22.13 -8.94 -1.14
CA VAL A 16 -21.67 -8.62 -2.50
C VAL A 16 -20.48 -7.67 -2.48
N VAL A 17 -20.49 -6.65 -1.61
CA VAL A 17 -19.34 -5.73 -1.44
C VAL A 17 -18.11 -6.49 -0.96
N THR A 18 -18.26 -7.39 0.03
CA THR A 18 -17.14 -8.23 0.50
C THR A 18 -16.60 -9.13 -0.61
N GLU A 19 -17.47 -9.75 -1.41
CA GLU A 19 -17.06 -10.61 -2.53
C GLU A 19 -16.31 -9.81 -3.62
N VAL A 20 -16.75 -8.60 -3.93
CA VAL A 20 -16.03 -7.70 -4.86
C VAL A 20 -14.69 -7.27 -4.26
N GLU A 21 -14.64 -6.92 -2.98
CA GLU A 21 -13.37 -6.60 -2.29
C GLU A 21 -12.38 -7.76 -2.37
N GLU A 22 -12.83 -9.00 -2.11
CA GLU A 22 -11.98 -10.20 -2.16
C GLU A 22 -11.52 -10.51 -3.58
N ASN A 23 -12.41 -10.49 -4.57
CA ASN A 23 -12.06 -10.76 -5.98
C ASN A 23 -11.11 -9.70 -6.55
N THR A 24 -11.38 -8.43 -6.29
CA THR A 24 -10.49 -7.33 -6.71
C THR A 24 -9.14 -7.46 -6.02
N LYS A 25 -9.11 -7.81 -4.73
CA LYS A 25 -7.86 -8.05 -4.01
C LYS A 25 -7.06 -9.21 -4.60
N GLU A 26 -7.67 -10.35 -4.86
CA GLU A 26 -6.98 -11.51 -5.43
C GLU A 26 -6.38 -11.18 -6.80
N THR A 27 -7.16 -10.51 -7.64
CA THR A 27 -6.71 -10.01 -8.96
C THR A 27 -5.53 -9.03 -8.81
N LEU A 28 -5.60 -8.10 -7.87
CA LEU A 28 -4.52 -7.13 -7.63
C LEU A 28 -3.25 -7.80 -7.13
N VAL A 29 -3.36 -8.78 -6.23
CA VAL A 29 -2.20 -9.53 -5.73
C VAL A 29 -1.53 -10.27 -6.89
N GLU A 30 -2.30 -10.93 -7.75
CA GLU A 30 -1.76 -11.65 -8.91
C GLU A 30 -1.06 -10.70 -9.90
N VAL A 31 -1.69 -9.57 -10.22
CA VAL A 31 -1.12 -8.55 -11.12
C VAL A 31 0.16 -7.95 -10.53
N VAL A 32 0.15 -7.58 -9.26
CA VAL A 32 1.33 -7.00 -8.61
C VAL A 32 2.46 -8.01 -8.53
N GLU A 33 2.18 -9.24 -8.09
CA GLU A 33 3.19 -10.28 -7.98
C GLU A 33 3.83 -10.55 -9.35
N THR A 34 3.00 -10.84 -10.36
CA THR A 34 3.49 -11.34 -11.65
C THR A 34 4.04 -10.23 -12.54
N GLU A 35 3.33 -9.10 -12.64
CA GLU A 35 3.68 -8.04 -13.60
C GLU A 35 4.62 -6.99 -13.03
N VAL A 36 4.55 -6.74 -11.72
CA VAL A 36 5.30 -5.65 -11.09
C VAL A 36 6.52 -6.18 -10.35
N LEU A 37 6.36 -7.16 -9.46
CA LEU A 37 7.44 -7.63 -8.60
C LEU A 37 8.37 -8.62 -9.30
N ASP A 38 7.83 -9.70 -9.87
CA ASP A 38 8.64 -10.72 -10.53
C ASP A 38 9.42 -10.09 -11.71
N SER A 39 8.79 -9.16 -12.42
CA SER A 39 9.45 -8.35 -13.45
C SER A 39 10.58 -7.49 -12.89
N HIS A 40 10.34 -6.77 -11.78
CA HIS A 40 11.33 -5.90 -11.15
C HIS A 40 12.52 -6.69 -10.60
N ILE A 41 12.26 -7.80 -9.91
CA ILE A 41 13.30 -8.66 -9.35
C ILE A 41 14.10 -9.33 -10.44
N SER A 42 13.46 -9.81 -11.51
CA SER A 42 14.17 -10.36 -12.66
C SER A 42 15.09 -9.32 -13.30
N GLN A 43 14.64 -8.07 -13.42
CA GLN A 43 15.46 -6.97 -13.95
C GLN A 43 16.65 -6.64 -13.05
N ILE A 44 16.43 -6.57 -11.73
CA ILE A 44 17.49 -6.31 -10.74
C ILE A 44 18.54 -7.42 -10.75
N LEU A 45 18.10 -8.69 -10.79
CA LEU A 45 19.00 -9.84 -10.85
C LEU A 45 19.75 -9.90 -12.19
N ALA A 46 19.12 -9.55 -13.30
CA ALA A 46 19.77 -9.47 -14.61
C ALA A 46 20.86 -8.37 -14.61
N LEU A 47 20.53 -7.18 -14.14
CA LEU A 47 21.48 -6.07 -14.02
C LEU A 47 22.73 -6.43 -13.23
N ARG A 48 22.54 -7.12 -12.09
CA ARG A 48 23.65 -7.57 -11.25
C ARG A 48 24.61 -8.52 -11.98
N ASN A 49 24.11 -9.29 -12.95
CA ASN A 49 24.95 -10.18 -13.75
C ASN A 49 25.64 -9.47 -14.92
N GLU A 50 25.07 -8.37 -15.41
CA GLU A 50 25.53 -7.67 -16.60
C GLU A 50 26.45 -6.47 -16.30
N PHE A 51 26.31 -5.84 -15.13
CA PHE A 51 27.03 -4.63 -14.77
C PHE A 51 27.78 -4.77 -13.43
N PRO A 52 28.95 -4.13 -13.25
CA PRO A 52 29.71 -4.18 -12.00
C PRO A 52 29.15 -3.17 -10.99
N VAL A 53 27.99 -3.49 -10.43
CA VAL A 53 27.21 -2.63 -9.51
C VAL A 53 27.04 -3.30 -8.16
N SER A 54 27.01 -2.51 -7.09
CA SER A 54 26.70 -3.05 -5.76
C SER A 54 25.20 -3.35 -5.64
N ASN A 55 24.82 -4.21 -4.69
CA ASN A 55 23.41 -4.55 -4.50
C ASN A 55 22.57 -3.36 -4.01
N TYR A 56 23.21 -2.32 -3.44
CA TYR A 56 22.54 -1.10 -3.02
C TYR A 56 22.26 -0.14 -4.19
N GLU A 57 23.16 -0.10 -5.18
CA GLU A 57 23.05 0.79 -6.34
C GLU A 57 21.94 0.38 -7.32
N ILE A 58 21.45 -0.86 -7.25
CA ILE A 58 20.38 -1.39 -8.11
C ILE A 58 18.97 -1.13 -7.56
N LEU A 59 18.86 -0.56 -6.35
CA LEU A 59 17.59 -0.18 -5.74
C LEU A 59 16.97 1.02 -6.48
N SER A 60 15.65 1.08 -6.54
CA SER A 60 14.85 2.06 -7.29
C SER A 60 15.16 3.51 -6.90
N SER A 61 15.43 3.75 -5.61
CA SER A 61 15.82 5.05 -5.07
C SER A 61 17.23 5.49 -5.49
N ASN A 62 18.14 4.53 -5.73
CA ASN A 62 19.57 4.79 -5.89
C ASN A 62 20.07 4.60 -7.33
N ILE A 63 19.34 3.86 -8.17
CA ILE A 63 19.77 3.50 -9.52
C ILE A 63 20.01 4.72 -10.43
N SER A 64 19.34 5.82 -10.14
CA SER A 64 19.53 7.09 -10.86
C SER A 64 20.96 7.65 -10.74
N LEU A 65 21.64 7.35 -9.63
CA LEU A 65 22.99 7.86 -9.32
C LEU A 65 24.11 7.07 -10.01
N ASN A 66 23.85 5.80 -10.36
CA ASN A 66 24.89 4.93 -10.93
C ASN A 66 25.17 5.29 -12.39
N ARG A 67 26.37 5.77 -12.73
CA ARG A 67 26.69 6.24 -14.10
C ARG A 67 26.85 5.13 -15.15
N GLN A 68 27.03 3.88 -14.74
CA GLN A 68 27.35 2.75 -15.61
C GLN A 68 26.09 2.09 -16.20
N ILE A 69 24.92 2.27 -15.57
CA ILE A 69 23.66 1.70 -16.03
C ILE A 69 23.04 2.60 -17.13
N PRO A 70 22.58 2.03 -18.26
CA PRO A 70 21.82 2.74 -19.30
C PRO A 70 20.59 3.48 -18.75
N GLN A 71 20.28 4.64 -19.32
CA GLN A 71 19.17 5.49 -18.85
C GLN A 71 17.80 4.83 -18.98
N GLU A 72 17.61 3.99 -19.99
CA GLU A 72 16.38 3.23 -20.21
C GLU A 72 16.11 2.27 -19.06
N ILE A 73 17.14 1.55 -18.59
CA ILE A 73 17.00 0.59 -17.48
C ILE A 73 16.78 1.32 -16.16
N LYS A 74 17.50 2.44 -15.93
CA LYS A 74 17.26 3.31 -14.77
C LYS A 74 15.82 3.77 -14.68
N LYS A 75 15.22 4.18 -15.80
CA LYS A 75 13.82 4.60 -15.84
C LYS A 75 12.88 3.45 -15.53
N GLN A 76 13.16 2.24 -15.99
CA GLN A 76 12.30 1.07 -15.75
C GLN A 76 12.29 0.67 -14.26
N ILE A 77 13.45 0.62 -13.63
CA ILE A 77 13.58 0.26 -12.21
C ILE A 77 13.14 1.42 -11.32
N GLY A 78 13.55 2.65 -11.62
CA GLY A 78 13.10 3.84 -10.89
C GLY A 78 11.59 4.09 -10.99
N ALA A 79 10.91 3.53 -12.00
CA ALA A 79 9.45 3.60 -12.12
C ALA A 79 8.70 2.57 -11.25
N PHE A 80 9.41 1.67 -10.54
CA PHE A 80 8.80 0.61 -9.73
C PHE A 80 7.78 1.14 -8.71
N GLN A 81 8.20 2.09 -7.86
CA GLN A 81 7.32 2.68 -6.85
C GLN A 81 6.10 3.39 -7.47
N ASN A 82 6.25 3.99 -8.66
CA ASN A 82 5.15 4.64 -9.38
C ASN A 82 4.17 3.61 -9.96
N LYS A 83 4.66 2.47 -10.45
CA LYS A 83 3.80 1.37 -10.91
C LYS A 83 3.01 0.77 -9.75
N LEU A 84 3.66 0.51 -8.61
CA LEU A 84 2.99 0.05 -7.39
C LEU A 84 1.91 1.03 -6.94
N ARG A 85 2.23 2.33 -6.89
CA ARG A 85 1.26 3.39 -6.57
C ARG A 85 0.03 3.31 -7.47
N ALA A 86 0.24 3.26 -8.80
CA ALA A 86 -0.85 3.25 -9.77
C ALA A 86 -1.76 2.02 -9.65
N VAL A 87 -1.19 0.84 -9.33
CA VAL A 87 -1.98 -0.39 -9.14
C VAL A 87 -2.79 -0.32 -7.84
N ILE A 88 -2.19 0.14 -6.75
CA ILE A 88 -2.88 0.32 -5.46
C ILE A 88 -4.02 1.34 -5.58
N GLU A 89 -3.76 2.50 -6.17
CA GLU A 89 -4.76 3.57 -6.34
C GLU A 89 -5.90 3.12 -7.27
N ARG A 90 -5.59 2.36 -8.33
CA ARG A 90 -6.61 1.78 -9.21
C ARG A 90 -7.48 0.77 -8.46
N GLY A 91 -6.87 -0.14 -7.71
CA GLY A 91 -7.57 -1.13 -6.92
C GLY A 91 -8.51 -0.51 -5.89
N ALA A 92 -8.03 0.50 -5.18
CA ALA A 92 -8.86 1.25 -4.24
C ALA A 92 -10.01 2.00 -4.92
N LEU A 93 -9.74 2.62 -6.06
CA LEU A 93 -10.77 3.31 -6.85
C LEU A 93 -11.85 2.35 -7.35
N GLU A 94 -11.51 1.15 -7.80
CA GLU A 94 -12.47 0.14 -8.25
C GLU A 94 -13.39 -0.33 -7.12
N ILE A 95 -12.81 -0.64 -5.95
CA ILE A 95 -13.56 -1.05 -4.75
C ILE A 95 -14.53 0.04 -4.33
N GLU A 96 -14.06 1.29 -4.23
CA GLU A 96 -14.91 2.40 -3.80
C GLU A 96 -15.93 2.80 -4.86
N ASN A 97 -15.60 2.77 -6.15
CA ASN A 97 -16.60 3.01 -7.21
C ASN A 97 -17.75 2.01 -7.13
N PHE A 98 -17.47 0.75 -6.81
CA PHE A 98 -18.51 -0.26 -6.63
C PHE A 98 -19.43 0.07 -5.44
N LYS A 99 -18.86 0.45 -4.28
CA LYS A 99 -19.62 0.85 -3.09
C LYS A 99 -20.51 2.07 -3.35
N TYR A 100 -19.93 3.11 -3.95
CA TYR A 100 -20.60 4.39 -4.17
C TYR A 100 -21.63 4.36 -5.31
N LYS A 101 -21.55 3.41 -6.24
CA LYS A 101 -22.51 3.28 -7.35
C LYS A 101 -23.97 3.24 -6.88
N SER A 102 -24.25 2.49 -5.81
CA SER A 102 -25.60 2.40 -5.25
C SER A 102 -26.11 3.74 -4.70
N TYR A 103 -25.24 4.51 -4.05
CA TYR A 103 -25.55 5.84 -3.52
C TYR A 103 -25.73 6.87 -4.64
N GLU A 104 -24.89 6.83 -5.68
CA GLU A 104 -25.00 7.67 -6.87
C GLU A 104 -26.34 7.42 -7.61
N GLU A 105 -26.72 6.15 -7.77
CA GLU A 105 -28.00 5.77 -8.37
C GLU A 105 -29.22 6.16 -7.51
N ALA A 106 -29.11 6.08 -6.18
CA ALA A 106 -30.14 6.52 -5.26
C ALA A 106 -30.34 8.05 -5.35
N LEU A 107 -29.24 8.80 -5.34
CA LEU A 107 -29.26 10.26 -5.47
C LEU A 107 -29.88 10.73 -6.79
N ALA A 108 -29.66 9.97 -7.88
CA ALA A 108 -30.24 10.26 -9.19
C ALA A 108 -31.78 10.06 -9.22
N LYS A 109 -32.30 9.13 -8.42
CA LYS A 109 -33.74 8.79 -8.34
C LYS A 109 -34.52 9.70 -7.39
N GLU A 110 -33.83 10.37 -6.47
CA GLU A 110 -34.44 11.28 -5.50
C GLU A 110 -34.92 12.59 -6.14
N HIS A 111 -36.10 13.05 -5.70
CA HIS A 111 -36.73 14.30 -6.15
C HIS A 111 -36.19 15.50 -5.36
N LEU A 112 -34.90 15.79 -5.57
CA LEU A 112 -34.21 16.92 -4.96
C LEU A 112 -34.30 18.17 -5.82
N THR A 113 -34.33 19.34 -5.18
CA THR A 113 -34.11 20.61 -5.86
C THR A 113 -32.67 20.69 -6.39
N TYR A 114 -32.41 21.59 -7.35
CA TYR A 114 -31.07 21.75 -7.92
C TYR A 114 -29.99 21.99 -6.86
N ASN A 115 -30.28 22.84 -5.86
CA ASN A 115 -29.33 23.15 -4.79
C ASN A 115 -29.10 21.96 -3.86
N GLU A 116 -30.15 21.22 -3.48
CA GLU A 116 -30.01 20.02 -2.63
C GLU A 116 -29.22 18.93 -3.34
N ARG A 117 -29.49 18.70 -4.63
CA ARG A 117 -28.73 17.76 -5.44
C ARG A 117 -27.26 18.15 -5.50
N ASN A 118 -26.95 19.42 -5.75
CA ASN A 118 -25.56 19.88 -5.82
C ASN A 118 -24.82 19.69 -4.48
N GLN A 119 -25.45 20.01 -3.35
CA GLN A 119 -24.86 19.81 -2.02
C GLN A 119 -24.66 18.32 -1.71
N ALA A 120 -25.64 17.48 -2.04
CA ALA A 120 -25.54 16.04 -1.84
C ALA A 120 -24.47 15.38 -2.73
N THR A 121 -24.34 15.81 -4.00
CA THR A 121 -23.27 15.34 -4.90
C THR A 121 -21.91 15.77 -4.37
N ASN A 122 -21.74 17.03 -3.95
CA ASN A 122 -20.48 17.51 -3.40
C ASN A 122 -20.08 16.75 -2.13
N LEU A 123 -21.05 16.46 -1.24
CA LEU A 123 -20.81 15.65 -0.05
C LEU A 123 -20.40 14.23 -0.42
N LEU A 124 -21.12 13.60 -1.36
CA LEU A 124 -20.83 12.24 -1.81
C LEU A 124 -19.45 12.12 -2.44
N GLU A 125 -19.07 13.07 -3.30
CA GLU A 125 -17.74 13.10 -3.93
C GLU A 125 -16.62 13.32 -2.90
N ALA A 126 -16.85 14.20 -1.92
CA ALA A 126 -15.91 14.46 -0.86
C ALA A 126 -15.70 13.22 0.02
N ASP A 127 -16.80 12.57 0.41
CA ASP A 127 -16.79 11.32 1.18
C ASP A 127 -16.11 10.19 0.41
N LYS A 128 -16.39 10.05 -0.88
CA LYS A 128 -15.74 9.08 -1.78
C LYS A 128 -14.23 9.28 -1.85
N LYS A 129 -13.74 10.53 -1.93
CA LYS A 129 -12.30 10.84 -1.94
C LYS A 129 -11.61 10.46 -0.62
N ILE A 130 -12.27 10.69 0.52
CA ILE A 130 -11.78 10.25 1.83
C ILE A 130 -11.66 8.73 1.86
N ASN A 131 -12.71 8.02 1.43
CA ASN A 131 -12.72 6.56 1.44
C ASN A 131 -11.72 5.94 0.46
N ILE A 132 -11.51 6.53 -0.73
CA ILE A 132 -10.45 6.10 -1.65
C ILE A 132 -9.06 6.23 -0.99
N SER A 133 -8.82 7.32 -0.26
CA SER A 133 -7.54 7.54 0.43
C SER A 133 -7.29 6.46 1.50
N PHE A 134 -8.33 6.09 2.25
CA PHE A 134 -8.24 5.04 3.26
C PHE A 134 -8.12 3.64 2.64
N GLN A 135 -8.93 3.35 1.63
CA GLN A 135 -8.93 2.08 0.92
C GLN A 135 -7.58 1.85 0.23
N SER A 136 -6.94 2.88 -0.30
CA SER A 136 -5.59 2.79 -0.87
C SER A 136 -4.55 2.37 0.17
N LEU A 137 -4.63 2.91 1.40
CA LEU A 137 -3.76 2.49 2.50
C LEU A 137 -4.03 1.04 2.91
N LYS A 138 -5.31 0.64 2.99
CA LYS A 138 -5.71 -0.75 3.29
C LYS A 138 -5.16 -1.71 2.24
N VAL A 139 -5.44 -1.45 0.95
CA VAL A 139 -4.97 -2.25 -0.19
C VAL A 139 -3.45 -2.33 -0.18
N ALA A 140 -2.74 -1.21 0.02
CA ALA A 140 -1.28 -1.23 0.12
C ALA A 140 -0.79 -2.17 1.23
N THR A 141 -1.31 -2.02 2.44
CA THR A 141 -0.89 -2.82 3.60
C THR A 141 -1.17 -4.31 3.40
N GLU A 142 -2.37 -4.65 2.93
CA GLU A 142 -2.78 -6.03 2.68
C GLU A 142 -1.97 -6.69 1.57
N LEU A 143 -1.72 -5.96 0.48
CA LEU A 143 -0.87 -6.38 -0.61
C LEU A 143 0.54 -6.71 -0.08
N PHE A 144 1.14 -5.85 0.75
CA PHE A 144 2.46 -6.12 1.30
C PHE A 144 2.51 -7.35 2.21
N LEU A 145 1.49 -7.55 3.05
CA LEU A 145 1.41 -8.73 3.90
C LEU A 145 1.34 -10.02 3.08
N GLU A 146 0.50 -10.04 2.05
CA GLU A 146 0.31 -11.21 1.19
C GLU A 146 1.57 -11.53 0.38
N LEU A 147 2.20 -10.50 -0.20
CA LEU A 147 3.44 -10.65 -0.95
C LEU A 147 4.58 -11.19 -0.08
N ASN A 148 4.76 -10.62 1.11
CA ASN A 148 5.78 -11.10 2.05
C ASN A 148 5.56 -12.56 2.42
N LYS A 149 4.30 -12.97 2.65
CA LYS A 149 3.95 -14.36 2.93
C LYS A 149 4.31 -15.29 1.76
N ARG A 150 3.95 -14.94 0.53
CA ARG A 150 4.27 -15.74 -0.68
C ARG A 150 5.77 -15.89 -0.91
N ILE A 151 6.56 -14.85 -0.65
CA ILE A 151 8.03 -14.93 -0.79
C ILE A 151 8.63 -15.85 0.28
N GLN A 152 8.14 -15.78 1.52
CA GLN A 152 8.55 -16.71 2.58
C GLN A 152 8.24 -18.16 2.19
N GLU A 153 7.07 -18.42 1.63
CA GLU A 153 6.69 -19.74 1.11
C GLU A 153 7.65 -20.21 -0.01
N LYS A 154 7.97 -19.35 -0.98
CA LYS A 154 8.94 -19.65 -2.07
C LYS A 154 10.35 -19.98 -1.52
N ILE A 155 10.81 -19.28 -0.48
CA ILE A 155 12.10 -19.54 0.18
C ILE A 155 12.09 -20.90 0.88
N GLU A 156 11.04 -21.21 1.64
CA GLU A 156 10.91 -22.50 2.34
C GLU A 156 10.84 -23.68 1.36
N ASP A 157 10.19 -23.52 0.22
CA ASP A 157 10.16 -24.55 -0.81
C ASP A 157 11.52 -24.74 -1.51
N CYS A 158 12.31 -23.67 -1.69
CA CYS A 158 13.66 -23.79 -2.23
C CYS A 158 14.65 -24.44 -1.25
N ARG A 159 14.48 -24.25 0.07
CA ARG A 159 15.27 -24.97 1.07
C ARG A 159 15.10 -26.49 0.96
N LYS A 160 13.91 -26.95 0.58
CA LYS A 160 13.62 -28.38 0.34
C LYS A 160 14.31 -28.92 -0.92
N SER A 161 14.58 -28.07 -1.92
CA SER A 161 15.18 -28.47 -3.21
C SER A 161 16.72 -28.43 -3.26
N GLN A 162 17.39 -28.01 -2.17
CA GLN A 162 18.86 -27.97 -2.01
C GLN A 162 19.64 -27.16 -3.07
N ASN A 163 18.99 -26.27 -3.82
CA ASN A 163 19.67 -25.41 -4.78
C ASN A 163 20.21 -24.14 -4.11
N ALA A 164 21.44 -24.20 -3.60
CA ALA A 164 22.07 -23.12 -2.84
C ALA A 164 22.19 -21.79 -3.62
N ARG A 165 22.31 -21.83 -4.96
CA ARG A 165 22.39 -20.61 -5.78
C ARG A 165 21.02 -19.94 -5.87
N LEU A 166 19.97 -20.73 -6.12
CA LEU A 166 18.59 -20.25 -6.17
C LEU A 166 18.14 -19.73 -4.81
N GLU A 167 18.48 -20.42 -3.72
CA GLU A 167 18.17 -19.97 -2.36
C GLU A 167 18.79 -18.58 -2.07
N ARG A 168 20.06 -18.38 -2.41
CA ARG A 168 20.73 -17.08 -2.23
C ARG A 168 20.05 -15.97 -3.03
N ASP A 169 19.73 -16.23 -4.29
CA ASP A 169 19.12 -15.22 -5.16
C ASP A 169 17.68 -14.89 -4.69
N LEU A 170 16.94 -15.85 -4.13
CA LEU A 170 15.62 -15.63 -3.50
C LEU A 170 15.70 -14.85 -2.19
N VAL A 171 16.70 -15.14 -1.35
CA VAL A 171 16.92 -14.39 -0.09
C VAL A 171 17.28 -12.94 -0.40
N LEU A 172 18.10 -12.70 -1.42
CA LEU A 172 18.41 -11.35 -1.90
C LEU A 172 17.16 -10.66 -2.46
N ALA A 173 16.39 -11.35 -3.30
CA ALA A 173 15.13 -10.81 -3.83
C ALA A 173 14.16 -10.40 -2.71
N ASN A 174 14.05 -11.21 -1.67
CA ASN A 174 13.21 -10.89 -0.51
C ASN A 174 13.70 -9.64 0.23
N ALA A 175 15.01 -9.51 0.47
CA ALA A 175 15.55 -8.34 1.14
C ALA A 175 15.31 -7.05 0.33
N ILE A 176 15.49 -7.12 -0.99
CA ILE A 176 15.19 -6.01 -1.92
C ILE A 176 13.70 -5.65 -1.87
N LEU A 177 12.80 -6.63 -1.92
CA LEU A 177 11.36 -6.37 -1.84
C LEU A 177 10.98 -5.74 -0.49
N VAL A 178 11.45 -6.27 0.63
CA VAL A 178 11.16 -5.69 1.95
C VAL A 178 11.64 -4.24 2.02
N TYR A 179 12.83 -3.94 1.48
CA TYR A 179 13.35 -2.58 1.41
C TYR A 179 12.42 -1.67 0.58
N GLU A 180 12.15 -2.05 -0.67
CA GLU A 180 11.40 -1.24 -1.63
C GLU A 180 9.96 -1.00 -1.20
N LEU A 181 9.31 -2.02 -0.65
CA LEU A 181 7.92 -1.93 -0.18
C LEU A 181 7.83 -1.11 1.11
N SER A 182 8.81 -1.22 2.01
CA SER A 182 8.85 -0.39 3.23
C SER A 182 9.11 1.07 2.88
N ASP A 183 10.04 1.34 1.96
CA ASP A 183 10.30 2.70 1.48
C ASP A 183 9.07 3.31 0.79
N PHE A 184 8.39 2.52 -0.04
CA PHE A 184 7.11 2.90 -0.63
C PHE A 184 6.08 3.25 0.44
N LEU A 185 5.88 2.40 1.46
CA LEU A 185 4.91 2.64 2.53
C LEU A 185 5.22 3.92 3.31
N ILE A 186 6.48 4.15 3.63
CA ILE A 186 6.93 5.37 4.32
C ILE A 186 6.61 6.60 3.48
N SER A 187 6.99 6.57 2.19
CA SER A 187 6.71 7.64 1.24
C SER A 187 5.20 7.88 1.09
N TYR A 188 4.42 6.80 0.95
CA TYR A 188 2.98 6.84 0.83
C TYR A 188 2.34 7.46 2.06
N LEU A 189 2.63 6.96 3.27
CA LEU A 189 2.12 7.50 4.54
C LEU A 189 2.49 8.97 4.74
N ASN A 190 3.72 9.38 4.40
CA ASN A 190 4.14 10.78 4.48
C ASN A 190 3.35 11.67 3.51
N SER A 191 3.07 11.18 2.31
CA SER A 191 2.30 11.89 1.29
C SER A 191 0.79 11.86 1.51
N LEU A 192 0.29 10.93 2.33
CA LEU A 192 -1.15 10.70 2.52
C LEU A 192 -1.82 11.93 3.16
N LYS A 193 -2.77 12.48 2.40
CA LYS A 193 -3.67 13.56 2.80
C LYS A 193 -5.10 13.06 2.61
N LEU A 194 -5.97 13.41 3.54
CA LEU A 194 -7.39 13.15 3.40
C LEU A 194 -7.98 14.17 2.43
N GLU A 195 -8.11 13.76 1.17
CA GLU A 195 -8.79 14.55 0.15
C GLU A 195 -10.29 14.53 0.40
N GLY A 196 -10.94 15.70 0.42
CA GLY A 196 -12.40 15.81 0.62
C GLY A 196 -12.83 16.46 1.95
N ILE A 197 -11.95 16.56 2.95
CA ILE A 197 -12.28 17.21 4.24
C ILE A 197 -12.82 18.64 4.03
N ASP A 198 -12.19 19.40 3.13
CA ASP A 198 -12.60 20.78 2.87
C ASP A 198 -14.00 20.85 2.25
N GLY A 199 -14.36 19.89 1.39
CA GLY A 199 -15.71 19.77 0.83
C GLY A 199 -16.75 19.46 1.90
N ILE A 200 -16.45 18.56 2.83
CA ILE A 200 -17.35 18.24 3.96
C ILE A 200 -17.54 19.47 4.85
N LYS A 201 -16.46 20.21 5.15
CA LYS A 201 -16.53 21.46 5.93
C LYS A 201 -17.34 22.55 5.23
N GLU A 202 -17.32 22.60 3.91
CA GLU A 202 -18.15 23.53 3.14
C GLU A 202 -19.64 23.20 3.29
N VAL A 203 -20.00 21.93 3.11
CA VAL A 203 -21.38 21.44 3.31
C VAL A 203 -21.84 21.65 4.75
N GLN A 204 -20.98 21.39 5.74
CA GLN A 204 -21.24 21.68 7.14
C GLN A 204 -21.60 23.15 7.37
N ARG A 205 -20.77 24.05 6.84
CA ARG A 205 -20.96 25.49 7.01
C ARG A 205 -22.30 25.91 6.42
N TYR A 206 -22.63 25.42 5.22
CA TYR A 206 -23.92 25.64 4.59
C TYR A 206 -25.09 25.16 5.46
N ILE A 207 -25.02 23.94 6.00
CA ILE A 207 -26.07 23.37 6.87
C ILE A 207 -26.22 24.21 8.15
N ASN A 208 -25.11 24.52 8.83
CA ASN A 208 -25.13 25.29 10.08
C ASN A 208 -25.70 26.71 9.89
N GLU A 209 -25.37 27.36 8.77
CA GLU A 209 -25.95 28.66 8.40
C GLU A 209 -27.46 28.55 8.16
N LYS A 210 -27.91 27.51 7.45
CA LYS A 210 -29.35 27.27 7.20
C LYS A 210 -30.11 26.97 8.49
N LEU A 211 -29.59 26.11 9.35
CA LEU A 211 -30.20 25.80 10.65
C LEU A 211 -30.31 27.05 11.51
N SER A 212 -29.24 27.86 11.58
CA SER A 212 -29.24 29.13 12.32
C SER A 212 -30.29 30.12 11.79
N GLN A 213 -30.48 30.18 10.47
CA GLN A 213 -31.53 31.01 9.86
C GLN A 213 -32.93 30.51 10.20
N ILE A 214 -33.15 29.19 10.21
CA ILE A 214 -34.43 28.59 10.57
C ILE A 214 -34.74 28.89 12.04
N GLU A 215 -33.81 28.67 12.95
CA GLU A 215 -34.00 28.93 14.39
C GLU A 215 -34.38 30.38 14.68
N ARG A 216 -33.71 31.35 14.03
CA ARG A 216 -34.09 32.77 14.14
C ARG A 216 -35.53 33.02 13.69
N LYS A 217 -35.96 32.39 12.58
CA LYS A 217 -37.35 32.49 12.10
C LYS A 217 -38.32 31.81 13.06
N GLN A 218 -37.98 30.67 13.64
CA GLN A 218 -38.81 29.99 14.65
C GLN A 218 -38.98 30.84 15.89
N GLN A 219 -37.92 31.47 16.39
CA GLN A 219 -37.97 32.37 17.54
C GLN A 219 -38.87 33.59 17.26
N GLN A 220 -38.73 34.21 16.09
CA GLN A 220 -39.61 35.30 15.67
C GLN A 220 -41.07 34.85 15.54
N LEU A 221 -41.31 33.66 15.00
CA LEU A 221 -42.65 33.10 14.85
C LEU A 221 -43.27 32.78 16.22
N LYS A 222 -42.48 32.24 17.15
CA LYS A 222 -42.89 31.98 18.53
C LYS A 222 -43.31 33.27 19.24
N ALA A 223 -42.47 34.31 19.18
CA ALA A 223 -42.77 35.61 19.77
C ALA A 223 -44.05 36.24 19.18
N ARG A 224 -44.32 36.03 17.88
CA ARG A 224 -45.56 36.48 17.24
C ARG A 224 -46.78 35.66 17.68
N ALA A 225 -46.65 34.34 17.80
CA ALA A 225 -47.73 33.47 18.25
C ALA A 225 -48.11 33.73 19.72
N GLU A 226 -47.13 34.10 20.54
CA GLU A 226 -47.33 34.48 21.95
C GLU A 226 -47.84 35.92 22.13
N SER A 227 -47.96 36.70 21.04
CA SER A 227 -48.47 38.07 21.09
C SER A 227 -49.95 38.09 21.55
N PRO A 228 -50.34 39.03 22.42
CA PRO A 228 -51.74 39.20 22.83
C PRO A 228 -52.68 39.60 21.68
N GLU A 229 -52.15 39.95 20.50
CA GLU A 229 -52.92 40.28 19.30
C GLU A 229 -53.49 39.05 18.57
N ILE A 230 -52.96 37.84 18.82
CA ILE A 230 -53.48 36.60 18.26
C ILE A 230 -54.61 36.11 19.18
N ILE A 231 -55.85 36.25 18.71
CA ILE A 231 -57.07 35.94 19.50
C ILE A 231 -57.49 34.47 19.36
N ASP A 232 -57.12 33.83 18.24
CA ASP A 232 -57.43 32.42 17.97
C ASP A 232 -56.43 31.50 18.69
N GLU A 233 -56.87 30.94 19.82
CA GLU A 233 -56.03 30.09 20.68
C GLU A 233 -55.74 28.73 20.03
N ASP A 234 -56.62 28.20 19.17
CA ASP A 234 -56.39 26.93 18.47
C ASP A 234 -55.25 27.07 17.45
N VAL A 235 -55.25 28.16 16.67
CA VAL A 235 -54.17 28.49 15.73
C VAL A 235 -52.85 28.72 16.47
N LYS A 236 -52.89 29.40 17.61
CA LYS A 236 -51.71 29.65 18.45
C LYS A 236 -51.10 28.35 18.97
N GLN A 237 -51.90 27.46 19.55
CA GLN A 237 -51.43 26.18 20.06
C GLN A 237 -50.87 25.30 18.94
N GLN A 238 -51.51 25.30 17.75
CA GLN A 238 -51.01 24.59 16.59
C GLN A 238 -49.64 25.12 16.15
N VAL A 239 -49.46 26.44 16.06
CA VAL A 239 -48.18 27.04 15.64
C VAL A 239 -47.07 26.75 16.65
N LEU A 240 -47.34 26.80 17.95
CA LEU A 240 -46.35 26.46 18.98
C LEU A 240 -45.96 24.98 18.91
N SER A 241 -46.94 24.08 18.77
CA SER A 241 -46.68 22.64 18.58
C SER A 241 -45.84 22.36 17.33
N ASP A 242 -46.13 23.04 16.23
CA ASP A 242 -45.36 22.93 14.99
C ASP A 242 -43.93 23.48 15.14
N ILE A 243 -43.72 24.54 15.91
CA ILE A 243 -42.40 25.07 16.23
C ILE A 243 -41.59 24.04 17.01
N ASP A 244 -42.19 23.43 18.04
CA ASP A 244 -41.52 22.42 18.87
C ASP A 244 -41.10 21.20 18.03
N ARG A 245 -42.00 20.66 17.19
CA ARG A 245 -41.69 19.57 16.26
C ARG A 245 -40.56 19.91 15.29
N ARG A 246 -40.52 21.14 14.77
CA ARG A 246 -39.44 21.58 13.87
C ARG A 246 -38.12 21.74 14.62
N ASN A 247 -38.13 22.17 15.87
CA ASN A 247 -36.93 22.24 16.71
C ASN A 247 -36.38 20.84 17.02
N GLU A 248 -37.25 19.87 17.30
CA GLU A 248 -36.86 18.45 17.43
C GLU A 248 -36.19 17.94 16.15
N ALA A 249 -36.76 18.22 14.97
CA ALA A 249 -36.16 17.84 13.70
C ALA A 249 -34.78 18.50 13.47
N ILE A 250 -34.61 19.78 13.83
CA ILE A 250 -33.32 20.48 13.77
C ILE A 250 -32.29 19.80 14.68
N GLN A 251 -32.70 19.40 15.89
CA GLN A 251 -31.82 18.71 16.82
C GLN A 251 -31.37 17.36 16.26
N ILE A 252 -32.29 16.57 15.68
CA ILE A 252 -31.95 15.29 15.03
C ILE A 252 -30.91 15.51 13.92
N VAL A 253 -31.09 16.52 13.06
CA VAL A 253 -30.13 16.84 12.00
C VAL A 253 -28.74 17.18 12.56
N ARG A 254 -28.68 17.94 13.67
CA ARG A 254 -27.41 18.26 14.35
C ARG A 254 -26.74 17.03 14.93
N GLU A 255 -27.52 16.14 15.55
CA GLU A 255 -27.00 14.91 16.13
C GLU A 255 -26.43 13.98 15.06
N GLU A 256 -27.13 13.81 13.92
CA GLU A 256 -26.61 13.03 12.79
C GLU A 256 -25.35 13.65 12.19
N TRP A 257 -25.29 14.98 12.06
CA TRP A 257 -24.09 15.66 11.59
C TRP A 257 -22.91 15.47 12.55
N SER A 258 -23.16 15.60 13.86
CA SER A 258 -22.12 15.40 14.89
C SER A 258 -21.58 13.97 14.91
N LYS A 259 -22.43 12.97 14.65
CA LYS A 259 -22.00 11.58 14.48
C LYS A 259 -21.10 11.42 13.27
N TYR A 260 -21.50 11.99 12.13
CA TYR A 260 -20.70 11.95 10.90
C TYR A 260 -19.33 12.62 11.07
N GLU A 261 -19.27 13.78 11.72
CA GLU A 261 -17.99 14.44 12.05
C GLU A 261 -17.11 13.59 12.96
N SER A 262 -17.69 12.93 13.95
CA SER A 262 -16.95 12.04 14.85
C SER A 262 -16.32 10.90 14.06
N SER A 263 -17.05 10.30 13.11
CA SER A 263 -16.50 9.26 12.23
C SER A 263 -15.34 9.75 11.36
N ILE A 264 -15.38 11.00 10.88
CA ILE A 264 -14.27 11.59 10.10
C ILE A 264 -13.04 11.82 10.99
N GLU A 265 -13.23 12.31 12.22
CA GLU A 265 -12.12 12.49 13.15
C GLU A 265 -11.52 11.14 13.58
N GLU A 266 -12.33 10.09 13.78
CA GLU A 266 -11.84 8.72 14.00
C GLU A 266 -10.98 8.20 12.84
N LEU A 267 -11.37 8.46 11.59
CA LEU A 267 -10.57 8.11 10.40
C LEU A 267 -9.23 8.86 10.37
N LYS A 268 -9.25 10.15 10.70
CA LYS A 268 -8.06 10.99 10.77
C LYS A 268 -7.11 10.56 11.89
N ASP A 269 -7.65 10.20 13.04
CA ASP A 269 -6.89 9.64 14.16
C ASP A 269 -6.29 8.29 13.79
N SER A 270 -7.02 7.45 13.05
CA SER A 270 -6.52 6.17 12.53
C SER A 270 -5.33 6.38 11.59
N ILE A 271 -5.39 7.36 10.68
CA ILE A 271 -4.25 7.74 9.84
C ILE A 271 -3.09 8.26 10.69
N GLY A 272 -3.37 9.05 11.72
CA GLY A 272 -2.38 9.48 12.69
C GLY A 272 -1.68 8.31 13.38
N ALA A 273 -2.43 7.27 13.75
CA ALA A 273 -1.90 6.04 14.32
C ALA A 273 -1.05 5.25 13.32
N SER A 274 -1.45 5.16 12.04
CA SER A 274 -0.64 4.55 10.98
C SER A 274 0.68 5.31 10.77
N LYS A 275 0.66 6.64 10.81
CA LYS A 275 1.89 7.46 10.72
C LYS A 275 2.86 7.22 11.88
N LYS A 276 2.37 6.84 13.06
CA LYS A 276 3.23 6.43 14.19
C LYS A 276 4.00 5.13 13.92
N GLN A 277 3.64 4.35 12.89
CA GLN A 277 4.38 3.15 12.48
C GLN A 277 5.57 3.46 11.55
N ILE A 278 5.72 4.70 11.07
CA ILE A 278 6.84 5.09 10.19
C ILE A 278 8.21 4.75 10.79
N PRO A 279 8.51 4.99 12.09
CA PRO A 279 9.78 4.58 12.68
C PRO A 279 10.02 3.07 12.63
N THR A 280 8.98 2.27 12.86
CA THR A 280 9.05 0.80 12.75
C THR A 280 9.33 0.36 11.32
N LEU A 281 8.63 0.93 10.34
CA LEU A 281 8.86 0.68 8.91
C LEU A 281 10.27 1.11 8.48
N THR A 282 10.77 2.21 9.03
CA THR A 282 12.14 2.69 8.81
C THR A 282 13.15 1.67 9.32
N LEU A 283 12.95 1.16 10.54
CA LEU A 283 13.81 0.11 11.09
C LEU A 283 13.79 -1.17 10.24
N ILE A 284 12.61 -1.58 9.75
CA ILE A 284 12.47 -2.75 8.85
C ILE A 284 13.24 -2.52 7.55
N ARG A 285 13.09 -1.35 6.93
CA ARG A 285 13.79 -0.95 5.71
C ARG A 285 15.30 -0.96 5.92
N ASP A 286 15.79 -0.27 6.95
CA ASP A 286 17.22 -0.13 7.24
C ASP A 286 17.84 -1.50 7.61
N ASN A 287 17.07 -2.39 8.24
CA ASN A 287 17.49 -3.77 8.47
C ASN A 287 17.56 -4.59 7.17
N ALA A 288 16.62 -4.39 6.25
CA ALA A 288 16.66 -5.03 4.93
C ALA A 288 17.85 -4.53 4.09
N GLU A 289 18.18 -3.25 4.17
CA GLU A 289 19.40 -2.66 3.59
C GLU A 289 20.66 -3.35 4.12
N SER A 290 20.79 -3.47 5.44
CA SER A 290 21.90 -4.19 6.08
C SER A 290 21.98 -5.66 5.64
N GLN A 291 20.84 -6.33 5.46
CA GLN A 291 20.81 -7.71 4.93
C GLN A 291 21.32 -7.79 3.49
N ILE A 292 20.97 -6.82 2.63
CA ILE A 292 21.45 -6.73 1.25
C ILE A 292 22.99 -6.62 1.23
N ASP A 293 23.56 -5.76 2.09
CA ASP A 293 25.00 -5.58 2.22
C ASP A 293 25.71 -6.84 2.72
N ILE A 294 25.17 -7.49 3.77
CA ILE A 294 25.72 -8.73 4.33
C ILE A 294 25.72 -9.84 3.29
N LEU A 295 24.68 -9.95 2.46
CA LEU A 295 24.61 -10.94 1.39
C LEU A 295 25.67 -10.70 0.31
N GLU A 296 25.98 -9.44 0.01
CA GLU A 296 27.07 -9.07 -0.90
C GLU A 296 28.43 -9.53 -0.35
N ILE A 297 28.73 -9.19 0.90
CA ILE A 297 29.97 -9.57 1.58
C ILE A 297 30.10 -11.09 1.67
N THR A 298 29.00 -11.78 2.00
CA THR A 298 28.97 -13.25 2.12
C THR A 298 29.28 -13.91 0.78
N ALA A 299 28.75 -13.38 -0.33
CA ALA A 299 29.05 -13.89 -1.66
C ALA A 299 30.54 -13.73 -2.01
N ILE A 300 31.15 -12.59 -1.70
CA ILE A 300 32.59 -12.35 -1.89
C ILE A 300 33.42 -13.33 -1.05
N MET A 301 33.07 -13.48 0.24
CA MET A 301 33.75 -14.40 1.15
C MET A 301 33.67 -15.85 0.69
N GLN A 302 32.55 -16.26 0.07
CA GLN A 302 32.40 -17.60 -0.47
C GLN A 302 33.31 -17.84 -1.68
N VAL A 303 33.48 -16.84 -2.56
CA VAL A 303 34.45 -16.91 -3.67
C VAL A 303 35.87 -17.02 -3.13
N ILE A 304 36.24 -16.22 -2.13
CA ILE A 304 37.56 -16.28 -1.49
C ILE A 304 37.78 -17.66 -0.87
N LYS A 305 36.81 -18.18 -0.11
CA LYS A 305 36.90 -19.51 0.52
C LYS A 305 37.05 -20.63 -0.52
N ASN A 306 36.31 -20.57 -1.62
CA ASN A 306 36.43 -21.54 -2.71
C ASN A 306 37.81 -21.46 -3.38
N ASN A 307 38.35 -20.26 -3.59
CA ASN A 307 39.69 -20.07 -4.12
C ASN A 307 40.77 -20.58 -3.16
N VAL A 308 40.64 -20.31 -1.85
CA VAL A 308 41.55 -20.86 -0.82
C VAL A 308 41.50 -22.38 -0.82
N ASN A 309 40.31 -22.98 -0.84
CA ASN A 309 40.15 -24.44 -0.91
C ASN A 309 40.75 -25.04 -2.19
N ALA A 310 40.59 -24.36 -3.33
CA ALA A 310 41.20 -24.76 -4.59
C ALA A 310 42.73 -24.65 -4.54
N LEU A 311 43.28 -23.59 -3.93
CA LEU A 311 44.71 -23.43 -3.70
C LEU A 311 45.25 -24.49 -2.75
N ASP A 312 44.57 -24.78 -1.65
CA ASP A 312 44.93 -25.86 -0.72
C ASP A 312 44.92 -27.21 -1.42
N SER A 313 43.91 -27.48 -2.26
CA SER A 313 43.84 -28.70 -3.07
C SER A 313 44.99 -28.77 -4.09
N ALA A 314 45.32 -27.65 -4.75
CA ALA A 314 46.44 -27.56 -5.68
C ALA A 314 47.80 -27.72 -4.97
N ILE A 315 47.96 -27.17 -3.76
CA ILE A 315 49.15 -27.33 -2.91
C ILE A 315 49.28 -28.78 -2.43
N GLN A 316 48.17 -29.41 -2.03
CA GLN A 316 48.17 -30.85 -1.66
C GLN A 316 48.52 -31.72 -2.87
N ASN A 317 48.01 -31.40 -4.06
CA ASN A 317 48.38 -32.10 -5.30
C ASN A 317 49.86 -31.86 -5.66
N LEU A 318 50.39 -30.64 -5.48
CA LEU A 318 51.81 -30.32 -5.66
C LEU A 318 52.70 -31.10 -4.67
N LYS A 319 52.27 -31.29 -3.42
CA LYS A 319 52.97 -32.15 -2.44
C LYS A 319 53.00 -33.63 -2.85
N GLN A 320 52.07 -34.06 -3.70
CA GLN A 320 52.05 -35.41 -4.28
C GLN A 320 52.92 -35.53 -5.55
N VAL A 321 53.32 -34.40 -6.17
CA VAL A 321 54.25 -34.40 -7.30
C VAL A 321 55.65 -34.77 -6.80
N LYS A 322 56.02 -36.05 -6.95
CA LYS A 322 57.41 -36.47 -6.85
C LYS A 322 58.14 -36.08 -8.14
N LEU A 323 59.01 -35.07 -8.06
CA LEU A 323 60.00 -34.84 -9.11
C LEU A 323 60.86 -36.10 -9.24
N VAL A 324 60.82 -36.74 -10.40
CA VAL A 324 61.71 -37.86 -10.68
C VAL A 324 63.12 -37.32 -10.81
N SER A 325 63.97 -37.57 -9.82
CA SER A 325 65.37 -37.13 -9.90
C SER A 325 66.07 -37.82 -11.07
N LEU A 326 66.83 -37.04 -11.83
CA LEU A 326 67.80 -37.57 -12.79
C LEU A 326 68.95 -38.17 -11.98
N THR A 327 68.79 -39.44 -11.59
CA THR A 327 69.88 -40.19 -10.97
C THR A 327 71.04 -40.35 -11.96
N PRO A 328 72.29 -40.44 -11.49
CA PRO A 328 73.46 -40.64 -12.34
C PRO A 328 73.25 -41.76 -13.37
N ASP A 329 72.71 -42.92 -12.96
CA ASP A 329 72.37 -44.05 -13.84
C ASP A 329 71.44 -43.70 -15.01
N ARG A 330 70.46 -42.81 -14.80
CA ARG A 330 69.55 -42.35 -15.87
C ARG A 330 70.27 -41.41 -16.84
N ILE A 331 71.19 -40.60 -16.35
CA ILE A 331 72.06 -39.75 -17.17
C ILE A 331 73.03 -40.62 -17.98
N THR A 332 73.63 -41.65 -17.38
CA THR A 332 74.55 -42.57 -18.06
C THR A 332 73.87 -43.37 -19.18
N ARG A 333 72.61 -43.80 -18.97
CA ARG A 333 71.79 -44.45 -20.02
C ARG A 333 71.39 -43.49 -21.14
N LEU A 334 71.12 -42.23 -20.83
CA LEU A 334 70.79 -41.20 -21.83
C LEU A 334 72.01 -40.77 -22.66
N LEU A 335 73.20 -40.84 -22.08
CA LEU A 335 74.47 -40.45 -22.73
C LEU A 335 75.16 -41.60 -23.48
N ASN A 336 74.65 -42.83 -23.41
CA ASN A 336 75.20 -44.01 -24.12
C ASN A 336 76.70 -44.28 -23.85
N ILE A 337 77.18 -44.01 -22.63
CA ILE A 337 78.62 -44.10 -22.28
C ILE A 337 79.07 -45.54 -21.91
N TYR A 338 78.21 -46.55 -22.04
CA TYR A 338 78.64 -47.96 -21.96
C TYR A 338 78.10 -48.76 -23.14
N SER A 339 78.95 -48.90 -24.16
CA SER A 339 78.94 -50.04 -25.08
C SER A 339 80.17 -50.86 -24.72
N ASP A 340 79.97 -51.90 -23.91
CA ASP A 340 80.59 -53.23 -24.03
C ASP A 340 80.11 -54.14 -22.88
#